data_AF-A0A0G1TVP2-F1
#
_entry.id   AF-A0A0G1TVP2-F1
#
_cell.length_a   1.000
_cell.length_b   1.000
_cell.length_c   1.000
_cell.angle_alpha   90.00
_cell.angle_beta   90.00
_cell.angle_gamma   90.00
#
_symmetry.space_group_name_H-M   'P 1'
#
loop_
_entity.id
_entity.type
_entity.pdbx_description
1 polymer ?
#
loop_
_entity_poly.entity_id
_entity_poly.type
_entity_poly.pdbx_seq_one_letter_code
_entity_poly.pdbx_strand_id
1 'polypeptide(L)'
;MTIIIHAVIKGLLGAVILLGIYFAAITLISGWAFAREQFYQYWYFVVALAAGFGVQVGLYSYLRSAVRRSAPGQVLAVGGTTSTAAMISCCSHYLVNMLPILGVTGFISLISQYQIELFWIGLAFNAAGIIYMLKKVINLRRV
;
A
#
# COMPACT_ATOMS: atom_id res chain seq x y z
N MET A 1 13.46 9.86 20.55
CA MET A 1 13.63 10.66 19.31
C MET A 1 13.99 9.80 18.10
N THR A 2 14.98 8.90 18.21
CA THR A 2 15.47 8.10 17.07
C THR A 2 14.41 7.23 16.39
N ILE A 3 13.54 6.52 17.13
CA ILE A 3 12.52 5.65 16.51
C ILE A 3 11.56 6.42 15.58
N ILE A 4 11.15 7.62 16.00
CA ILE A 4 10.20 8.45 15.24
C ILE A 4 10.86 8.89 13.93
N ILE A 5 12.12 9.34 13.96
CA ILE A 5 12.87 9.73 12.76
C ILE A 5 12.97 8.56 11.77
N HIS A 6 13.34 7.36 12.24
CA HIS A 6 13.41 6.17 11.38
C HIS A 6 12.04 5.79 10.79
N ALA A 7 10.97 5.96 11.56
CA ALA A 7 9.60 5.73 11.09
C ALA A 7 9.21 6.74 10.00
N VAL A 8 9.49 8.02 10.20
CA VAL A 8 9.22 9.07 9.20
C VAL A 8 10.02 8.82 7.92
N ILE A 9 11.31 8.49 8.01
CA ILE A 9 12.15 8.16 6.85
C ILE A 9 11.58 6.97 6.08
N LYS A 10 11.21 5.88 6.78
CA LYS A 10 10.60 4.71 6.13
C LYS A 10 9.27 5.05 5.46
N GLY A 11 8.45 5.89 6.09
CA GLY A 11 7.19 6.36 5.51
C GLY A 11 7.41 7.17 4.23
N LEU A 12 8.32 8.15 4.27
CA LEU A 12 8.67 8.96 3.10
C LEU A 12 9.24 8.11 1.97
N LEU A 13 10.17 7.20 2.29
CA LEU A 13 10.78 6.30 1.33
C LEU A 13 9.73 5.34 0.73
N GLY A 14 8.79 4.84 1.53
CA GLY A 14 7.66 4.06 1.05
C GLY A 14 6.76 4.82 0.06
N ALA A 15 6.44 6.09 0.35
CA ALA A 15 5.66 6.93 -0.56
C ALA A 15 6.39 7.21 -1.87
N VAL A 16 7.69 7.52 -1.82
CA VAL A 16 8.53 7.75 -3.01
C VAL A 16 8.67 6.49 -3.85
N ILE A 17 8.91 5.33 -3.23
CA ILE A 17 8.96 4.05 -3.94
C ILE A 17 7.62 3.75 -4.61
N LEU A 18 6.50 3.96 -3.93
CA LEU A 18 5.18 3.71 -4.50
C LEU A 18 4.90 4.60 -5.72
N LEU A 19 5.26 5.89 -5.64
CA LEU A 19 5.17 6.80 -6.78
C LEU A 19 6.10 6.38 -7.93
N GLY A 20 7.32 5.95 -7.61
CA GLY A 20 8.26 5.43 -8.61
C GLY A 20 7.71 4.19 -9.32
N ILE A 21 7.13 3.25 -8.58
CA ILE A 21 6.47 2.06 -9.13
C ILE A 21 5.28 2.46 -10.01
N TYR A 22 4.46 3.42 -9.58
CA TYR A 22 3.34 3.96 -10.37
C TYR A 22 3.81 4.48 -11.74
N PHE A 23 4.82 5.38 -11.75
CA PHE A 23 5.33 5.93 -13.01
C PHE A 23 6.02 4.87 -13.86
N ALA A 24 6.79 3.97 -13.27
CA ALA A 24 7.46 2.90 -13.98
C ALA A 24 6.44 1.95 -14.65
N ALA A 25 5.42 1.51 -13.92
CA ALA A 25 4.40 0.61 -14.44
C ALA A 25 3.65 1.23 -15.62
N ILE A 26 3.16 2.47 -15.48
CA ILE A 26 2.38 3.11 -16.54
C ILE A 26 3.27 3.44 -17.75
N THR A 27 4.52 3.87 -17.52
CA THR A 27 5.46 4.17 -18.61
C THR A 27 5.81 2.92 -19.41
N LEU A 28 6.01 1.77 -18.75
CA LEU A 28 6.32 0.51 -19.41
C LEU A 28 5.14 -0.03 -20.23
N ILE A 29 3.91 0.16 -19.75
CA ILE A 29 2.70 -0.39 -20.38
C ILE A 29 2.16 0.53 -21.50
N SER A 30 2.13 1.84 -21.24
CA SER A 30 1.40 2.82 -22.06
C SER A 30 2.25 3.99 -22.56
N GLY A 31 3.53 4.05 -22.17
CA GLY A 31 4.47 5.09 -22.57
C GLY A 31 4.47 6.32 -21.66
N TRP A 32 5.53 7.12 -21.77
CA TRP A 32 5.77 8.28 -20.88
C TRP A 32 4.77 9.42 -21.08
N ALA A 33 4.32 9.67 -22.32
CA ALA A 33 3.34 10.72 -22.60
C ALA A 33 2.02 10.43 -21.85
N PHE A 34 1.52 9.20 -21.97
CA PHE A 34 0.31 8.75 -21.28
C PHE A 34 0.47 8.78 -19.76
N ALA A 35 1.62 8.34 -19.22
CA ALA A 35 1.89 8.38 -17.78
C ALA A 35 1.81 9.81 -17.20
N ARG A 36 2.31 10.81 -17.93
CA ARG A 36 2.22 12.22 -17.52
C ARG A 36 0.79 12.74 -17.56
N GLU A 37 0.07 12.50 -18.66
CA GLU A 37 -1.32 12.94 -18.81
C GLU A 37 -2.22 12.34 -17.72
N GLN A 38 -2.11 11.03 -17.50
CA GLN A 38 -2.82 10.32 -16.44
C GLN A 38 -2.48 10.90 -15.06
N PHE A 39 -1.19 11.17 -14.80
CA PHE A 39 -0.79 11.78 -13.53
C PHE A 39 -1.40 13.17 -13.39
N TYR A 40 -1.29 14.06 -14.38
CA TYR A 40 -1.86 15.42 -14.28
C TYR A 40 -3.37 15.42 -14.09
N GLN A 41 -4.08 14.45 -14.66
CA GLN A 41 -5.53 14.35 -14.49
C GLN A 41 -5.93 13.88 -13.08
N TYR A 42 -5.14 12.98 -12.47
CA TYR A 42 -5.50 12.32 -11.21
C TYR A 42 -4.51 12.56 -10.06
N TRP A 43 -3.62 13.57 -10.17
CA TRP A 43 -2.51 13.75 -9.24
C TRP A 43 -2.98 13.91 -7.80
N TYR A 44 -4.11 14.57 -7.56
CA TYR A 44 -4.67 14.74 -6.21
C TYR A 44 -4.96 13.38 -5.55
N PHE A 45 -5.52 12.41 -6.29
CA PHE A 45 -5.77 11.06 -5.78
C PHE A 45 -4.47 10.28 -5.60
N VAL A 46 -3.58 10.31 -6.60
CA VAL A 46 -2.31 9.57 -6.57
C VAL A 46 -1.43 10.03 -5.42
N VAL A 47 -1.29 11.35 -5.25
CA VAL A 47 -0.50 11.95 -4.16
C VAL A 47 -1.15 11.69 -2.81
N ALA A 48 -2.48 11.82 -2.68
CA ALA A 48 -3.18 11.53 -1.43
C ALA A 48 -3.02 10.06 -1.00
N LEU A 49 -3.16 9.13 -1.94
CA LEU A 49 -2.96 7.70 -1.70
C LEU A 49 -1.50 7.39 -1.33
N ALA A 50 -0.53 7.97 -2.04
CA ALA A 50 0.89 7.78 -1.75
C ALA A 50 1.28 8.36 -0.38
N ALA A 51 0.79 9.56 -0.05
CA ALA A 51 1.01 10.18 1.26
C ALA A 51 0.39 9.32 2.36
N GLY A 52 -0.85 8.88 2.19
CA GLY A 52 -1.53 8.01 3.14
C GLY A 52 -0.83 6.66 3.33
N PHE A 53 -0.37 6.03 2.25
CA PHE A 53 0.48 4.83 2.31
C PHE A 53 1.79 5.09 3.08
N GLY A 54 2.46 6.22 2.83
CA GLY A 54 3.65 6.62 3.58
C GLY A 54 3.39 6.78 5.07
N VAL A 55 2.28 7.41 5.45
CA VAL A 55 1.83 7.50 6.84
C VAL A 55 1.62 6.11 7.44
N GLN A 56 0.96 5.21 6.71
CA GLN A 56 0.75 3.83 7.15
C GLN A 56 2.07 3.08 7.38
N VAL A 57 3.03 3.18 6.46
CA VAL A 57 4.36 2.55 6.58
C VAL A 57 5.13 3.12 7.77
N GLY A 58 5.09 4.43 7.97
CA GLY A 58 5.74 5.08 9.11
C GLY A 58 5.12 4.65 10.44
N LEU A 59 3.80 4.64 10.51
CA LEU A 59 3.07 4.24 11.71
C LEU A 59 3.32 2.77 12.05
N TYR A 60 3.24 1.87 11.06
CA TYR A 60 3.60 0.46 11.24
C TYR A 60 5.05 0.28 11.72
N SER A 61 5.99 1.02 11.14
CA SER A 61 7.41 0.99 11.53
C SER A 61 7.62 1.44 12.98
N TYR A 62 6.89 2.48 13.40
CA TYR A 62 6.87 2.95 14.78
C TYR A 62 6.31 1.89 15.73
N LEU A 63 5.09 1.37 15.46
CA LEU A 63 4.47 0.33 16.30
C LEU A 63 5.37 -0.89 16.42
N ARG A 64 5.89 -1.39 15.30
CA ARG A 64 6.77 -2.57 15.28
C ARG A 64 8.01 -2.37 16.16
N SER A 65 8.59 -1.17 16.12
CA SER A 65 9.76 -0.83 16.93
C SER A 65 9.41 -0.64 18.40
N ALA A 66 8.25 -0.05 18.70
CA ALA A 66 7.78 0.18 20.06
C ALA A 66 7.43 -1.15 20.76
N VAL A 67 6.68 -2.04 20.10
CA VAL A 67 6.33 -3.35 20.66
C VAL A 67 7.57 -4.21 20.90
N ARG A 68 8.54 -4.21 19.97
CA ARG A 68 9.82 -4.93 20.16
C ARG A 68 10.61 -4.47 21.39
N ARG A 69 10.45 -3.22 21.81
CA ARG A 69 11.11 -2.68 23.01
C ARG A 69 10.33 -2.98 24.29
N SER A 70 9.00 -3.05 24.22
CA SER A 70 8.14 -3.32 25.38
C SER A 70 7.99 -4.82 25.70
N ALA A 71 8.22 -5.72 24.74
CA ALA A 71 8.18 -7.18 24.95
C ALA A 71 9.32 -7.85 24.15
N PRO A 72 10.49 -8.11 24.76
CA PRO A 72 11.67 -8.62 24.03
C PRO A 72 11.55 -10.04 23.46
N GLY A 73 10.41 -10.73 23.57
CA GLY A 73 10.32 -12.14 23.21
C GLY A 73 8.96 -12.70 22.82
N GLN A 74 7.89 -11.91 22.74
CA GLN A 74 6.57 -12.46 22.46
C GLN A 74 5.85 -11.77 21.29
N VAL A 75 5.72 -12.55 20.22
CA VAL A 75 4.61 -12.52 19.25
C VAL A 75 4.55 -11.30 18.32
N LEU A 76 5.57 -11.14 17.45
CA LEU A 76 5.41 -10.38 16.20
C LEU A 76 6.16 -11.02 15.01
N ALA A 77 6.43 -12.31 15.09
CA ALA A 77 7.01 -13.09 13.98
C ALA A 77 5.95 -13.85 13.16
N VAL A 78 4.68 -13.86 13.58
CA VAL A 78 3.67 -14.81 13.07
C VAL A 78 2.72 -14.23 12.01
N GLY A 79 2.82 -12.94 11.66
CA GLY A 79 1.84 -12.31 10.77
C GLY A 79 2.29 -12.04 9.33
N GLY A 80 3.58 -11.75 9.11
CA GLY A 80 4.03 -11.14 7.84
C GLY A 80 4.43 -12.11 6.75
N THR A 81 5.12 -13.20 7.11
CA THR A 81 5.71 -14.14 6.14
C THR A 81 4.90 -15.43 6.02
N THR A 82 4.31 -15.88 7.12
CA THR A 82 3.47 -17.08 7.23
C THR A 82 2.13 -16.93 6.51
N SER A 83 1.48 -15.75 6.53
CA SER A 83 0.22 -15.51 5.77
C SER A 83 0.45 -15.35 4.27
N THR A 84 1.57 -14.75 3.85
CA THR A 84 1.95 -14.69 2.43
C THR A 84 2.32 -16.08 1.90
N ALA A 85 3.04 -16.91 2.66
CA ALA A 85 3.32 -18.31 2.30
C ALA A 85 2.05 -19.17 2.28
N ALA A 86 1.09 -18.94 3.19
CA ALA A 86 -0.19 -19.65 3.21
C ALA A 86 -1.14 -19.22 2.07
N MET A 87 -1.19 -17.93 1.70
CA MET A 87 -1.95 -17.47 0.53
C MET A 87 -1.32 -17.95 -0.78
N ILE A 88 0.00 -17.90 -0.93
CA ILE A 88 0.66 -18.42 -2.15
C ILE A 88 0.43 -19.94 -2.24
N SER A 89 0.59 -20.69 -1.14
CA SER A 89 0.30 -22.13 -1.09
C SER A 89 -1.17 -22.48 -1.41
N CYS A 90 -2.13 -21.58 -1.14
CA CYS A 90 -3.54 -21.77 -1.48
C CYS A 90 -3.89 -21.25 -2.88
N CYS A 91 -3.22 -20.22 -3.41
CA CYS A 91 -3.57 -19.58 -4.68
C CYS A 91 -2.74 -20.06 -5.88
N SER A 92 -1.67 -20.84 -5.69
CA SER A 92 -0.88 -21.41 -6.78
C SER A 92 -1.64 -22.39 -7.69
N HIS A 93 -2.90 -22.72 -7.39
CA HIS A 93 -3.77 -23.45 -8.31
C HIS A 93 -4.55 -22.56 -9.31
N TYR A 94 -4.73 -21.26 -9.05
CA TYR A 94 -5.48 -20.36 -9.95
C TYR A 94 -4.63 -19.75 -11.07
N LEU A 95 -3.30 -19.90 -10.98
CA LEU A 95 -2.37 -19.55 -12.05
C LEU A 95 -2.59 -20.39 -13.32
N VAL A 96 -3.38 -21.48 -13.22
CA VAL A 96 -3.81 -22.33 -14.34
C VAL A 96 -4.95 -21.68 -15.16
N ASN A 97 -5.70 -20.71 -14.63
CA ASN A 97 -6.78 -20.02 -15.34
C ASN A 97 -6.31 -18.66 -15.91
N MET A 98 -5.31 -18.75 -16.79
CA MET A 98 -5.04 -17.85 -17.92
C MET A 98 -6.30 -17.63 -18.80
N LEU A 99 -7.36 -17.13 -18.19
CA LEU A 99 -8.57 -16.59 -18.80
C LEU A 99 -8.24 -15.14 -19.22
N PRO A 100 -8.75 -14.67 -20.35
CA PRO A 100 -8.10 -14.66 -21.65
C PRO A 100 -7.39 -13.33 -21.91
N ILE A 101 -6.39 -13.35 -22.79
CA ILE A 101 -5.66 -12.19 -23.32
C ILE A 101 -6.61 -11.14 -23.97
N LEU A 102 -7.87 -11.50 -24.25
CA LEU A 102 -8.96 -10.62 -24.72
C LEU A 102 -9.93 -10.13 -23.62
N GLY A 103 -9.93 -10.74 -22.43
CA GLY A 103 -10.68 -10.26 -21.25
C GLY A 103 -9.93 -9.18 -20.49
N VAL A 104 -8.60 -9.18 -20.57
CA VAL A 104 -7.73 -8.14 -19.99
C VAL A 104 -8.07 -6.74 -20.55
N THR A 105 -8.38 -6.62 -21.84
CA THR A 105 -8.77 -5.34 -22.45
C THR A 105 -10.14 -4.86 -21.97
N GLY A 106 -11.11 -5.75 -21.80
CA GLY A 106 -12.44 -5.44 -21.24
C GLY A 106 -12.38 -5.08 -19.74
N PHE A 107 -11.56 -5.78 -18.96
CA PHE A 107 -11.33 -5.48 -17.54
C PHE A 107 -10.58 -4.16 -17.35
N ILE A 108 -9.58 -3.86 -18.18
CA ILE A 108 -8.91 -2.56 -18.22
C ILE A 108 -9.90 -1.44 -18.59
N SER A 109 -10.81 -1.70 -19.53
CA SER A 109 -11.84 -0.72 -19.91
C SER A 109 -12.81 -0.45 -18.75
N LEU A 110 -13.29 -1.49 -18.06
CA LEU A 110 -14.13 -1.32 -16.85
C LEU A 110 -13.39 -0.61 -15.71
N ILE A 111 -12.13 -0.98 -15.45
CA ILE A 111 -11.31 -0.30 -14.43
C ILE A 111 -11.06 1.16 -14.79
N SER A 112 -10.87 1.47 -16.08
CA SER A 112 -10.70 2.85 -16.54
C SER A 112 -12.00 3.65 -16.46
N GLN A 113 -13.16 3.02 -16.69
CA GLN A 113 -14.47 3.66 -16.54
C GLN A 113 -14.78 3.95 -15.06
N TYR A 114 -14.44 3.02 -14.16
CA TYR A 114 -14.70 3.16 -12.72
C TYR A 114 -13.49 3.68 -11.91
N GLN A 115 -12.51 4.25 -12.60
CA GLN A 115 -11.21 4.59 -11.98
C GLN A 115 -11.37 5.58 -10.82
N ILE A 116 -12.27 6.54 -10.96
CA ILE A 116 -12.52 7.57 -9.94
C ILE A 116 -13.20 6.95 -8.72
N GLU A 117 -14.20 6.09 -8.92
CA GLU A 117 -14.87 5.38 -7.84
C GLU A 117 -13.88 4.49 -7.08
N LEU A 118 -13.00 3.79 -7.80
CA LEU A 118 -11.95 2.98 -7.20
C LEU A 118 -10.94 3.82 -6.41
N PHE A 119 -10.60 5.04 -6.87
CA PHE A 119 -9.75 5.95 -6.08
C PHE A 119 -10.42 6.40 -4.79
N TRP A 120 -11.72 6.72 -4.82
CA TRP A 120 -12.47 7.06 -3.62
C TRP A 120 -12.52 5.93 -2.61
N ILE A 121 -12.80 4.71 -3.08
CA ILE A 121 -12.78 3.50 -2.26
C ILE A 121 -11.38 3.30 -1.66
N GLY A 122 -10.34 3.40 -2.49
CA GLY A 122 -8.95 3.31 -2.05
C GLY A 122 -8.60 4.34 -0.96
N LEU A 123 -9.05 5.58 -1.13
CA LEU A 123 -8.83 6.65 -0.15
C LEU A 123 -9.58 6.38 1.16
N ALA A 124 -10.80 5.87 1.10
CA ALA A 124 -11.57 5.48 2.28
C ALA A 124 -10.88 4.36 3.07
N PHE A 125 -10.43 3.30 2.39
CA PHE A 125 -9.65 2.22 3.02
C PHE A 125 -8.31 2.73 3.57
N ASN A 126 -7.66 3.65 2.85
CA ASN A 126 -6.42 4.26 3.32
C ASN A 126 -6.63 5.04 4.62
N ALA A 127 -7.66 5.88 4.69
CA ALA A 127 -8.02 6.62 5.87
C ALA A 127 -8.39 5.70 7.04
N ALA A 128 -9.20 4.65 6.79
CA ALA A 128 -9.56 3.65 7.79
C ALA A 128 -8.32 2.94 8.37
N GLY A 129 -7.37 2.56 7.52
CA GLY A 129 -6.11 1.95 7.93
C GLY A 129 -5.26 2.86 8.82
N ILE A 130 -5.16 4.14 8.47
CA ILE A 130 -4.46 5.15 9.30
C ILE A 130 -5.14 5.29 10.66
N ILE A 131 -6.47 5.47 10.70
CA ILE A 131 -7.24 5.61 11.95
C ILE A 131 -7.04 4.39 12.86
N TYR A 132 -7.11 3.17 12.29
CA TYR A 132 -6.91 1.94 13.05
C TYR A 132 -5.52 1.88 13.70
N MET A 133 -4.46 2.16 12.93
CA MET A 133 -3.11 2.14 13.46
C MET A 133 -2.85 3.27 14.48
N LEU A 134 -3.47 4.45 14.29
CA LEU A 134 -3.38 5.56 15.25
C LEU A 134 -3.99 5.18 16.59
N LYS A 135 -5.18 4.56 16.58
CA LYS A 135 -5.81 4.02 17.79
C LYS A 135 -4.88 3.04 18.51
N LYS A 136 -4.18 2.19 17.77
CA LYS A 136 -3.22 1.23 18.35
C LYS A 136 -1.98 1.92 18.95
N VAL A 137 -1.45 2.98 18.33
CA VAL A 137 -0.38 3.80 18.92
C VAL A 137 -0.83 4.46 20.23
N ILE A 138 -2.01 5.08 20.24
CA ILE A 138 -2.53 5.76 21.42
C ILE A 138 -2.71 4.77 22.57
N ASN A 139 -3.24 3.58 22.29
CA ASN A 139 -3.40 2.53 23.29
C ASN A 139 -2.05 2.05 23.83
N LEU A 140 -1.05 1.84 22.96
CA LEU A 140 0.30 1.44 23.39
C LEU A 140 0.99 2.49 24.28
N ARG A 141 0.69 3.78 24.12
CA ARG A 141 1.24 4.86 24.95
C ARG A 141 0.53 5.00 26.30
N ARG A 142 -0.72 4.52 26.43
CA ARG A 142 -1.48 4.58 27.68
C ARG A 142 -1.12 3.47 28.68
N VAL A 143 -0.46 2.42 28.20
CA VAL A 143 0.14 1.35 29.02
C VAL A 143 1.54 1.78 29.44
#